data_AF-A0A2G2QEE6-F1
#
_entry.id   AF-A0A2G2QEE6-F1
#
_cell.length_a   1.000
_cell.length_b   1.000
_cell.length_c   1.000
_cell.angle_alpha   90.00
_cell.angle_beta   90.00
_cell.angle_gamma   90.00
#
_symmetry.space_group_name_H-M   'P 1'
#
loop_
_entity.id
_entity.type
_entity.pdbx_description
1 polymer ?
#
loop_
_entity_poly.entity_id
_entity_poly.type
_entity_poly.pdbx_seq_one_letter_code
_entity_poly.pdbx_strand_id
1 'polypeptide(L)'
;MNILLIEANQKLYESKGELNHSLCTQAKKYLSQPMNQVTVSCISKGNWNIQKEINKLKKADLIIYHFPLWWFGVPSVLKKYFDEVLQHQEVFVMTERYGEGGLLKGKKFMISVTSNMSKSDFGNASIMKEVKDIDEILIQLILTNKYIGIVEQLPTFHSDNVIKGDTSELDSNYLHHLQSLDL
;
A
#
# COMPACT_ATOMS: atom_id res chain seq x y z
N MET A 1 -6.17 -14.89 10.02
CA MET A 1 -5.55 -14.47 8.75
C MET A 1 -4.11 -14.01 8.98
N ASN A 2 -3.19 -14.26 8.04
CA ASN A 2 -1.85 -13.67 8.02
C ASN A 2 -1.91 -12.31 7.32
N ILE A 3 -1.52 -11.24 8.02
CA ILE A 3 -1.59 -9.87 7.49
C ILE A 3 -0.17 -9.31 7.43
N LEU A 4 0.23 -8.83 6.25
CA LEU A 4 1.50 -8.14 6.06
C LEU A 4 1.25 -6.65 5.87
N LEU A 5 1.80 -5.84 6.78
CA LEU A 5 1.85 -4.38 6.64
C LEU A 5 3.20 -4.00 6.04
N ILE A 6 3.20 -3.31 4.90
CA ILE A 6 4.40 -2.77 4.27
C ILE A 6 4.42 -1.26 4.53
N GLU A 7 5.32 -0.86 5.43
CA GLU A 7 5.52 0.53 5.81
C GLU A 7 6.68 1.11 4.99
N ALA A 8 6.34 1.97 4.02
CA ALA A 8 7.29 2.58 3.10
C ALA A 8 7.39 4.09 3.30
N ASN A 9 7.75 4.48 4.52
CA ASN A 9 7.84 5.87 4.90
C ASN A 9 9.16 6.45 4.39
N GLN A 10 9.08 7.58 3.71
CA GLN A 10 10.27 8.28 3.23
C GLN A 10 10.35 9.66 3.88
N LYS A 11 11.40 9.86 4.67
CA LYS A 11 11.81 11.20 5.13
C LYS A 11 12.51 11.88 3.98
N LEU A 12 11.88 12.89 3.41
CA LEU A 12 12.45 13.64 2.29
C LEU A 12 11.87 15.06 2.31
N TYR A 13 12.74 16.05 2.20
CA TYR A 13 12.43 17.47 2.42
C TYR A 13 11.72 17.70 3.77
N GLU A 14 10.56 18.37 3.75
CA GLU A 14 9.75 18.69 4.93
C GLU A 14 8.89 17.51 5.41
N SER A 15 8.78 16.43 4.62
CA SER A 15 8.05 15.24 5.02
C SER A 15 8.82 14.46 6.08
N LYS A 16 8.29 14.45 7.31
CA LYS A 16 8.86 13.69 8.44
C LYS A 16 8.49 12.20 8.42
N GLY A 17 7.56 11.77 7.56
CA GLY A 17 7.12 10.38 7.46
C GLY A 17 6.33 9.84 8.66
N GLU A 18 5.97 10.69 9.63
CA GLU A 18 5.34 10.30 10.89
C GLU A 18 3.90 9.80 10.73
N LEU A 19 3.14 10.38 9.78
CA LEU A 19 1.74 10.06 9.58
C LEU A 19 1.52 8.61 9.13
N ASN A 20 2.23 8.16 8.10
CA ASN A 20 2.13 6.79 7.62
C ASN A 20 2.63 5.76 8.66
N HIS A 21 3.59 6.15 9.51
CA HIS A 21 4.01 5.33 10.65
C HIS A 21 2.88 5.19 11.68
N SER A 22 2.17 6.29 11.98
CA SER A 22 0.97 6.27 12.83
C SER A 22 -0.07 5.32 12.26
N LEU A 23 -0.45 5.48 10.99
CA LEU A 23 -1.45 4.63 10.33
C LEU A 23 -1.06 3.15 10.33
N CYS A 24 0.19 2.82 10.02
CA CYS A 24 0.69 1.45 10.09
C CYS A 24 0.59 0.89 11.53
N THR A 25 0.95 1.70 12.53
CA THR A 25 0.86 1.32 13.95
C THR A 25 -0.59 1.09 14.37
N GLN A 26 -1.51 1.94 13.93
CA GLN A 26 -2.94 1.77 14.18
C GLN A 26 -3.50 0.51 13.52
N ALA A 27 -3.16 0.27 12.25
CA ALA A 27 -3.54 -0.96 11.55
C ALA A 27 -3.04 -2.18 12.32
N LYS A 28 -1.76 -2.18 12.74
CA LYS A 28 -1.19 -3.27 13.53
C LYS A 28 -1.97 -3.50 14.81
N LYS A 29 -2.27 -2.43 15.56
CA LYS A 29 -3.01 -2.52 16.83
C LYS A 29 -4.42 -3.10 16.62
N TYR A 30 -5.16 -2.59 15.65
CA TYR A 30 -6.53 -3.01 15.39
C TYR A 30 -6.60 -4.44 14.83
N LEU A 31 -5.73 -4.80 13.89
CA LEU A 31 -5.77 -6.08 13.18
C LEU A 31 -5.13 -7.23 13.96
N SER A 32 -4.37 -6.96 15.02
CA SER A 32 -3.79 -7.98 15.92
C SER A 32 -4.86 -8.58 16.86
N GLN A 33 -5.82 -9.27 16.26
CA GLN A 33 -6.87 -10.04 16.93
C GLN A 33 -6.43 -11.50 17.12
N PRO A 34 -7.05 -12.30 18.02
CA PRO A 34 -6.62 -13.68 18.30
C PRO A 34 -6.49 -14.59 17.08
N MET A 35 -7.30 -14.37 16.04
CA MET A 35 -7.29 -15.14 14.80
C MET A 35 -6.31 -14.62 13.74
N ASN A 36 -5.65 -13.48 14.00
CA ASN A 36 -4.82 -12.78 13.04
C ASN A 36 -3.35 -12.72 13.45
N GLN A 37 -2.47 -13.02 12.51
CA GLN A 37 -1.03 -12.84 12.67
C GLN A 37 -0.59 -11.63 11.84
N VAL A 38 -0.28 -10.52 12.50
CA VAL A 38 0.16 -9.29 11.82
C VAL A 38 1.69 -9.19 11.84
N THR A 39 2.29 -9.10 10.65
CA THR A 39 3.73 -8.84 10.46
C THR A 39 3.93 -7.48 9.82
N VAL A 40 4.96 -6.75 10.25
CA VAL A 40 5.32 -5.45 9.66
C VAL A 40 6.66 -5.56 8.95
N SER A 41 6.72 -5.08 7.72
CA SER A 41 7.95 -4.81 6.96
C SER A 41 8.16 -3.31 6.88
N CYS A 42 8.99 -2.77 7.78
CA CYS A 42 9.42 -1.37 7.72
C CYS A 42 10.59 -1.25 6.73
N ILE A 43 10.26 -0.88 5.49
CA ILE A 43 11.24 -0.82 4.39
C ILE A 43 11.86 0.57 4.24
N SER A 44 11.37 1.55 4.99
CA SER A 44 11.78 2.96 5.02
C SER A 44 13.29 3.21 5.04
N LYS A 45 14.09 2.29 5.62
CA LYS A 45 15.56 2.40 5.70
C LYS A 45 16.30 1.90 4.45
N GLY A 46 15.60 1.36 3.45
CA GLY A 46 16.22 0.86 2.23
C GLY A 46 17.04 -0.43 2.40
N ASN A 47 16.82 -1.17 3.48
CA ASN A 47 17.49 -2.44 3.77
C ASN A 47 16.47 -3.49 4.22
N TRP A 48 16.49 -4.65 3.57
CA TRP A 48 15.67 -5.82 3.87
C TRP A 48 16.39 -7.08 3.40
N ASN A 49 16.00 -8.23 3.95
CA ASN A 49 16.43 -9.51 3.42
C ASN A 49 15.40 -10.00 2.40
N ILE A 50 15.81 -10.07 1.13
CA ILE A 50 14.94 -10.41 0.00
C ILE A 50 14.15 -11.69 0.25
N GLN A 51 14.80 -12.79 0.64
CA GLN A 51 14.11 -14.08 0.83
C GLN A 51 13.09 -14.03 1.98
N LYS A 52 13.40 -13.32 3.07
CA LYS A 52 12.45 -13.13 4.17
C LYS A 52 11.21 -12.37 3.72
N GLU A 53 11.38 -11.35 2.88
CA GLU A 53 10.28 -10.56 2.33
C GLU A 53 9.41 -11.37 1.37
N ILE A 54 10.03 -12.13 0.46
CA ILE A 54 9.32 -13.09 -0.40
C ILE A 54 8.49 -14.07 0.44
N ASN A 55 9.06 -14.62 1.51
CA ASN A 55 8.36 -15.54 2.39
C ASN A 55 7.18 -14.88 3.12
N LYS A 56 7.30 -13.59 3.48
CA LYS A 56 6.18 -12.84 4.06
C LYS A 56 5.06 -12.65 3.03
N LEU A 57 5.37 -12.30 1.79
CA LEU A 57 4.39 -12.16 0.70
C LEU A 57 3.66 -13.49 0.44
N LYS A 58 4.39 -14.61 0.40
CA LYS A 58 3.79 -15.94 0.22
C LYS A 58 2.84 -16.34 1.34
N LYS A 59 3.19 -16.00 2.59
CA LYS A 59 2.40 -16.32 3.79
C LYS A 59 1.20 -15.41 3.99
N ALA A 60 1.29 -14.14 3.58
CA ALA A 60 0.23 -13.17 3.79
C ALA A 60 -1.03 -13.55 3.02
N ASP A 61 -2.18 -13.44 3.65
CA ASP A 61 -3.49 -13.53 3.02
C ASP A 61 -3.97 -12.13 2.61
N LEU A 62 -3.56 -11.10 3.38
CA LEU A 62 -3.79 -9.68 3.11
C LEU A 62 -2.47 -8.90 3.19
N ILE A 63 -2.23 -8.04 2.20
CA ILE A 63 -1.12 -7.08 2.19
C ILE A 63 -1.68 -5.66 2.25
N ILE A 64 -1.20 -4.84 3.20
CA ILE A 64 -1.56 -3.43 3.29
C ILE A 64 -0.32 -2.58 3.08
N TYR A 65 -0.39 -1.66 2.12
CA TYR A 65 0.69 -0.71 1.82
C TYR A 65 0.43 0.62 2.51
N HIS A 66 1.37 1.08 3.34
CA HIS A 66 1.34 2.41 3.97
C HIS A 66 2.46 3.26 3.38
N PHE A 67 2.10 4.32 2.64
CA PHE A 67 3.10 5.19 2.02
C PHE A 67 2.57 6.61 1.70
N PRO A 68 3.46 7.62 1.70
CA PRO A 68 3.14 8.92 1.13
C PRO A 68 3.15 8.88 -0.40
N LEU A 69 2.22 9.57 -1.05
CA LEU A 69 2.24 9.78 -2.50
C LEU A 69 3.39 10.73 -2.85
N TRP A 70 4.37 10.24 -3.62
CA TRP A 70 5.49 11.02 -4.12
C TRP A 70 5.42 11.10 -5.63
N TRP A 71 5.34 12.32 -6.18
CA TRP A 71 5.27 12.55 -7.63
C TRP A 71 4.28 11.62 -8.34
N PHE A 72 3.04 11.59 -7.85
CA PHE A 72 1.95 10.75 -8.41
C PHE A 72 2.23 9.24 -8.41
N GLY A 73 3.15 8.77 -7.57
CA GLY A 73 3.48 7.35 -7.46
C GLY A 73 3.90 6.94 -6.07
N VAL A 74 4.36 5.69 -5.98
CA VAL A 74 4.97 5.14 -4.77
C VAL A 74 6.33 5.78 -4.50
N PRO A 75 6.77 5.88 -3.23
CA PRO A 75 8.12 6.34 -2.90
C PRO A 75 9.19 5.46 -3.55
N SER A 76 10.37 6.03 -3.81
CA SER A 76 11.45 5.29 -4.50
C SER A 76 11.88 4.04 -3.75
N VAL A 77 11.80 4.04 -2.41
CA VAL A 77 12.11 2.88 -1.58
C VAL A 77 11.13 1.73 -1.78
N LEU A 78 9.84 2.01 -1.99
CA LEU A 78 8.83 1.00 -2.27
C LEU A 78 8.99 0.45 -3.69
N LYS A 79 9.31 1.32 -4.66
CA LYS A 79 9.63 0.86 -6.01
C LYS A 79 10.86 -0.05 -6.01
N LYS A 80 11.93 0.32 -5.30
CA LYS A 80 13.14 -0.50 -5.12
C LYS A 80 12.81 -1.84 -4.46
N TYR A 81 11.96 -1.84 -3.43
CA TYR A 81 11.49 -3.07 -2.80
C TYR A 81 10.82 -4.00 -3.80
N PHE A 82 9.92 -3.49 -4.65
CA PHE A 82 9.31 -4.31 -5.70
C PHE A 82 10.34 -4.86 -6.68
N ASP A 83 11.27 -4.03 -7.14
CA ASP A 83 12.31 -4.43 -8.11
C ASP A 83 13.22 -5.54 -7.57
N GLU A 84 13.46 -5.58 -6.26
CA GLU A 84 14.32 -6.60 -5.64
C GLU A 84 13.55 -7.84 -5.16
N VAL A 85 12.32 -7.67 -4.66
CA VAL A 85 11.55 -8.74 -3.99
C VAL A 85 10.63 -9.49 -4.94
N LEU A 86 10.09 -8.83 -5.98
CA LEU A 86 9.18 -9.49 -6.91
C LEU A 86 9.98 -10.26 -7.97
N GLN A 87 10.44 -11.45 -7.60
CA GLN A 87 11.32 -12.28 -8.42
C GLN A 87 10.59 -13.36 -9.21
N HIS A 88 11.12 -13.66 -10.40
CA HIS A 88 10.68 -14.77 -11.24
C HIS A 88 10.89 -16.11 -10.51
N GLN A 89 9.98 -17.07 -10.70
CA GLN A 89 9.86 -18.35 -9.98
C GLN A 89 9.55 -18.24 -8.48
N GLU A 90 9.56 -17.03 -7.91
CA GLU A 90 9.22 -16.81 -6.51
C GLU A 90 7.77 -16.32 -6.34
N VAL A 91 7.38 -15.26 -7.05
CA VAL A 91 6.04 -14.67 -6.96
C VAL A 91 5.30 -14.61 -8.30
N PHE A 92 6.00 -14.81 -9.41
CA PHE A 92 5.42 -14.93 -10.74
C PHE A 92 6.29 -15.85 -11.63
N VAL A 93 5.71 -16.36 -12.71
CA VAL A 93 6.42 -17.04 -13.80
C VAL A 93 6.11 -16.38 -15.14
N MET A 94 6.98 -16.55 -16.14
CA MET A 94 6.66 -16.13 -17.50
C MET A 94 5.65 -17.08 -18.12
N THR A 95 4.65 -16.53 -18.81
CA THR A 95 3.60 -17.26 -19.52
C THR A 95 3.45 -16.72 -20.93
N GLU A 96 2.82 -17.49 -21.83
CA GLU A 96 2.59 -17.05 -23.21
C GLU A 96 1.75 -15.77 -23.28
N ARG A 97 0.76 -15.64 -22.39
CA ARG A 97 -0.06 -14.44 -22.22
C ARG A 97 0.46 -13.60 -21.06
N TYR A 98 0.63 -12.30 -21.29
CA TYR A 98 1.11 -11.35 -20.30
C TYR A 98 0.15 -11.25 -19.10
N GLY A 99 0.69 -11.30 -17.88
CA GLY A 99 -0.08 -11.13 -16.64
C GLY A 99 -0.79 -12.38 -16.11
N GLU A 100 -0.69 -13.53 -16.76
CA GLU A 100 -1.36 -14.78 -16.31
C GLU A 100 -0.46 -15.67 -15.41
N GLY A 101 0.80 -15.30 -15.22
CA GLY A 101 1.81 -16.08 -14.49
C GLY A 101 1.93 -15.80 -12.98
N GLY A 102 1.03 -15.02 -12.38
CA GLY A 102 1.09 -14.70 -10.95
C GLY A 102 0.93 -15.93 -10.04
N LEU A 103 1.79 -16.07 -9.03
CA LEU A 103 1.80 -17.22 -8.10
C LEU A 103 1.10 -16.94 -6.77
N LEU A 104 0.82 -15.67 -6.44
CA LEU A 104 0.25 -15.26 -5.15
C LEU A 104 -1.28 -15.15 -5.19
N LYS A 105 -1.94 -16.12 -5.81
CA LYS A 105 -3.41 -16.15 -6.01
C LYS A 105 -4.17 -16.31 -4.68
N GLY A 106 -5.44 -15.88 -4.67
CA GLY A 106 -6.35 -16.04 -3.53
C GLY A 106 -6.06 -15.12 -2.34
N LYS A 107 -5.29 -14.05 -2.57
CA LYS A 107 -4.91 -13.06 -1.57
C LYS A 107 -5.55 -11.71 -1.90
N LYS A 108 -5.62 -10.84 -0.89
CA LYS A 108 -6.13 -9.47 -1.02
C LYS A 108 -5.01 -8.45 -0.82
N PHE A 109 -5.19 -7.25 -1.37
CA PHE A 109 -4.35 -6.11 -1.00
C PHE A 109 -5.18 -4.84 -0.72
N MET A 110 -4.62 -3.94 0.09
CA MET A 110 -5.18 -2.61 0.35
C MET A 110 -4.10 -1.54 0.24
N ILE A 111 -4.48 -0.37 -0.26
CA ILE A 111 -3.62 0.81 -0.31
C ILE A 111 -4.07 1.78 0.80
N SER A 112 -3.14 2.21 1.64
CA SER A 112 -3.29 3.33 2.57
C SER A 112 -2.28 4.40 2.20
N VAL A 113 -2.75 5.47 1.55
CA VAL A 113 -1.90 6.50 0.95
C VAL A 113 -2.19 7.88 1.55
N THR A 114 -1.13 8.65 1.82
CA THR A 114 -1.24 10.04 2.28
C THR A 114 -0.77 11.02 1.20
N SER A 115 -1.47 12.14 0.97
CA SER A 115 -1.01 13.18 0.03
C SER A 115 -1.42 14.59 0.46
N ASN A 116 -0.70 15.60 -0.02
CA ASN A 116 -1.12 17.00 0.08
C ASN A 116 -2.31 17.35 -0.84
N MET A 117 -2.46 16.62 -1.94
CA MET A 117 -3.64 16.73 -2.80
C MET A 117 -4.90 16.41 -2.01
N SER A 118 -5.97 17.19 -2.22
CA SER A 118 -7.29 16.93 -1.65
C SER A 118 -8.15 16.11 -2.61
N LYS A 119 -9.14 15.39 -2.09
CA LYS A 119 -10.15 14.70 -2.91
C LYS A 119 -10.91 15.64 -3.84
N SER A 120 -11.06 16.91 -3.46
CA SER A 120 -11.69 17.90 -4.32
C SER A 120 -10.84 18.29 -5.54
N ASP A 121 -9.55 17.94 -5.59
CA ASP A 121 -8.70 18.23 -6.76
C ASP A 121 -9.01 17.32 -7.95
N PHE A 122 -9.54 16.11 -7.70
CA PHE A 122 -9.98 15.19 -8.75
C PHE A 122 -11.11 15.82 -9.58
N GLY A 123 -10.93 15.88 -10.89
CA GLY A 123 -11.84 16.55 -11.82
C GLY A 123 -11.80 18.08 -11.82
N ASN A 124 -11.20 18.73 -10.82
CA ASN A 124 -11.21 20.20 -10.68
C ASN A 124 -9.84 20.85 -10.93
N ALA A 125 -8.75 20.21 -10.50
CA ALA A 125 -7.41 20.73 -10.75
C ALA A 125 -7.06 20.62 -12.25
N SER A 126 -6.34 21.61 -12.78
CA SER A 126 -6.03 21.71 -14.22
C SER A 126 -5.33 20.47 -14.79
N ILE A 127 -4.50 19.81 -13.98
CA ILE A 127 -3.75 18.60 -14.32
C ILE A 127 -4.48 17.29 -13.98
N MET A 128 -5.67 17.35 -13.37
CA MET A 128 -6.44 16.19 -12.88
C MET A 128 -7.88 16.17 -13.40
N LYS A 129 -8.18 16.93 -14.46
CA LYS A 129 -9.54 17.00 -15.03
C LYS A 129 -10.13 15.63 -15.39
N GLU A 130 -9.28 14.70 -15.81
CA GLU A 130 -9.69 13.34 -16.21
C GLU A 130 -9.53 12.30 -15.10
N VAL A 131 -8.89 12.67 -13.99
CA VAL A 131 -8.63 11.77 -12.87
C VAL A 131 -9.83 11.79 -11.93
N LYS A 132 -10.45 10.63 -11.73
CA LYS A 132 -11.67 10.51 -10.92
C LYS A 132 -11.39 10.28 -9.44
N ASP A 133 -10.34 9.54 -9.16
CA ASP A 133 -9.94 9.17 -7.81
C ASP A 133 -8.45 8.81 -7.74
N ILE A 134 -8.02 8.44 -6.54
CA ILE A 134 -6.63 8.11 -6.24
C ILE A 134 -6.16 6.80 -6.91
N ASP A 135 -7.06 5.87 -7.20
CA ASP A 135 -6.71 4.57 -7.78
C ASP A 135 -6.30 4.72 -9.25
N GLU A 136 -6.89 5.68 -9.97
CA GLU A 136 -6.44 6.02 -11.33
C GLU A 136 -4.99 6.53 -11.35
N ILE A 137 -4.55 7.24 -10.30
CA ILE A 137 -3.13 7.62 -10.12
C ILE A 137 -2.28 6.41 -9.74
N LEU A 138 -2.81 5.53 -8.89
CA LEU A 138 -2.09 4.37 -8.34
C LEU A 138 -2.24 3.09 -9.17
N ILE A 139 -2.70 3.21 -10.42
CA ILE A 139 -2.91 2.07 -11.32
C ILE A 139 -1.67 1.19 -11.47
N GLN A 140 -0.47 1.78 -11.42
CA GLN A 140 0.79 1.03 -11.44
C GLN A 140 0.92 0.02 -10.29
N LEU A 141 0.43 0.34 -9.08
CA LEU A 141 0.57 -0.50 -7.90
C LEU A 141 -0.49 -1.60 -7.92
N ILE A 142 -1.68 -1.24 -8.39
CA ILE A 142 -2.79 -2.16 -8.64
C ILE A 142 -2.37 -3.20 -9.68
N LEU A 143 -1.80 -2.77 -10.81
CA LEU A 143 -1.30 -3.67 -11.86
C LEU A 143 -0.12 -4.52 -11.38
N THR A 144 0.77 -3.97 -10.55
CA THR A 144 1.88 -4.74 -9.95
C THR A 144 1.35 -5.90 -9.10
N ASN A 145 0.33 -5.66 -8.27
CA ASN A 145 -0.31 -6.72 -7.46
C ASN A 145 -1.04 -7.75 -8.33
N LYS A 146 -1.81 -7.30 -9.32
CA LYS A 146 -2.50 -8.18 -10.26
C LYS A 146 -1.54 -9.08 -11.03
N TYR A 147 -0.39 -8.54 -11.46
CA TYR A 147 0.63 -9.28 -12.18
C TYR A 147 1.21 -10.45 -11.37
N ILE A 148 1.40 -10.28 -10.06
CA ILE A 148 1.85 -11.35 -9.16
C ILE A 148 0.71 -12.26 -8.66
N GLY A 149 -0.52 -12.06 -9.15
CA GLY A 149 -1.68 -12.92 -8.91
C GLY A 149 -2.64 -12.44 -7.82
N ILE A 150 -2.38 -11.28 -7.21
CA ILE A 150 -3.23 -10.70 -6.16
C ILE A 150 -4.23 -9.74 -6.82
N VAL A 151 -5.42 -10.26 -7.12
CA VAL A 151 -6.43 -9.54 -7.94
C VAL A 151 -7.51 -8.85 -7.13
N GLU A 152 -7.72 -9.24 -5.88
CA GLU A 152 -8.74 -8.66 -5.00
C GLU A 152 -8.16 -7.44 -4.27
N GLN A 153 -8.55 -6.25 -4.73
CA GLN A 153 -8.24 -4.99 -4.07
C GLN A 153 -9.36 -4.63 -3.09
N LEU A 154 -9.00 -4.38 -1.84
CA LEU A 154 -9.88 -3.75 -0.86
C LEU A 154 -9.90 -2.22 -1.08
N PRO A 155 -11.01 -1.53 -0.71
CA PRO A 155 -11.13 -0.09 -0.87
C PRO A 155 -9.91 0.68 -0.36
N THR A 156 -9.35 1.55 -1.22
CA THR A 156 -8.20 2.38 -0.90
C THR A 156 -8.56 3.40 0.19
N PHE A 157 -7.69 3.52 1.19
CA PHE A 157 -7.76 4.61 2.16
C PHE A 157 -6.83 5.75 1.71
N HIS A 158 -7.42 6.89 1.36
CA HIS A 158 -6.69 8.09 0.97
C HIS A 158 -6.84 9.17 2.04
N SER A 159 -5.74 9.43 2.76
CA SER A 159 -5.59 10.60 3.60
C SER A 159 -5.15 11.79 2.75
N ASP A 160 -6.09 12.67 2.43
CA ASP A 160 -5.91 13.80 1.56
C ASP A 160 -5.62 15.10 2.34
N ASN A 161 -5.10 16.12 1.66
CA ASN A 161 -4.79 17.45 2.23
C ASN A 161 -3.94 17.43 3.53
N VAL A 162 -3.03 16.47 3.71
CA VAL A 162 -2.37 16.23 5.01
C VAL A 162 -1.32 17.26 5.45
N ILE A 163 -0.97 18.23 4.59
CA ILE A 163 -0.02 19.30 4.92
C ILE A 163 -0.74 20.57 5.39
N LYS A 164 -1.87 20.93 4.75
CA LYS A 164 -2.61 22.16 5.04
C LYS A 164 -3.92 21.92 5.80
N GLY A 165 -4.48 20.73 5.68
CA GLY A 165 -5.74 20.33 6.30
C GLY A 165 -5.59 19.94 7.76
N ASP A 166 -6.74 19.78 8.42
CA ASP A 166 -6.80 19.22 9.76
C ASP A 166 -6.62 17.69 9.72
N THR A 167 -5.62 17.19 10.43
CA THR A 167 -5.32 15.75 10.53
C THR A 167 -5.82 15.14 11.85
N SER A 168 -6.54 15.90 12.69
CA SER A 168 -6.98 15.48 14.02
C SER A 168 -7.86 14.22 14.01
N GLU A 169 -8.71 14.07 13.00
CA GLU A 169 -9.65 12.94 12.86
C GLU A 169 -9.11 11.78 12.01
N LEU A 170 -7.91 11.92 11.43
CA LEU A 170 -7.40 11.00 10.42
C LEU A 170 -7.26 9.57 10.95
N ASP A 171 -6.77 9.45 12.18
CA ASP A 171 -6.65 8.20 12.92
C ASP A 171 -8.01 7.51 13.12
N SER A 172 -9.04 8.26 13.55
CA SER A 172 -10.41 7.74 13.71
C SER A 172 -11.04 7.34 12.39
N ASN A 173 -10.82 8.13 11.33
CA ASN A 173 -11.30 7.85 9.98
C ASN A 173 -10.67 6.57 9.42
N TYR A 174 -9.37 6.37 9.66
CA TYR A 174 -8.68 5.15 9.24
C TYR A 174 -9.18 3.91 9.98
N LEU A 175 -9.41 4.03 11.30
CA LEU A 175 -9.98 2.93 12.07
C LEU A 175 -11.39 2.56 11.58
N HIS A 176 -12.24 3.55 11.29
CA HIS A 176 -13.57 3.31 10.74
C HIS A 176 -13.49 2.65 9.36
N HIS A 177 -12.54 3.08 8.51
CA HIS A 177 -12.28 2.42 7.23
C HIS A 177 -11.96 0.93 7.43
N LEU A 178 -11.00 0.60 8.31
CA LEU A 178 -10.64 -0.78 8.60
C LEU A 178 -11.82 -1.62 9.14
N GLN A 179 -12.69 -1.03 9.96
CA GLN A 179 -13.89 -1.68 10.49
C GLN A 179 -14.96 -1.95 9.43
N SER A 180 -14.99 -1.15 8.36
CA SER A 180 -15.93 -1.34 7.25
C SER A 180 -15.51 -2.44 6.27
N LEU A 181 -14.27 -2.93 6.38
CA LEU A 181 -13.74 -4.00 5.54
C LEU A 181 -14.21 -5.37 6.04
N ASP A 182 -14.59 -6.23 5.10
CA ASP A 182 -14.89 -7.64 5.37
C ASP A 182 -13.58 -8.45 5.39
N LEU A 183 -12.97 -8.56 6.58
CA LEU A 183 -11.63 -9.12 6.85
C LEU A 183 -11.65 -10.45 7.60
#